data_AF-A0A2R5LBP3-F1
#
_entry.id   AF-A0A2R5LBP3-F1
#
_cell.length_a   1.000
_cell.length_b   1.000
_cell.length_c   1.000
_cell.angle_alpha   90.00
_cell.angle_beta   90.00
_cell.angle_gamma   90.00
#
_symmetry.space_group_name_H-M   'P 1'
#
loop_
_entity.id
_entity.type
_entity.pdbx_description
1 polymer ?
#
loop_
_entity_poly.entity_id
_entity_poly.type
_entity_poly.pdbx_seq_one_letter_code
_entity_poly.pdbx_strand_id
1 'polypeptide(L)'
;RCEPLSIDHCRGLPYNLTSYPNAVGHNTPKEVYKDLVAYRQLVDSECYPLAAEFVCQLLQPECVDNEMVTPCRDFCEEFWSACRKLLPKTLVGKIDCNKFPLYNGKNSCKTKPGCANELKARGKTVRICDGVVDCPDFSDETSCDHCGAGLLHCGDRQCIDITQRCDSRLDCTNGADEQNCLTLASNSDIISTSPLLHPHQGYLMANE
;
A
#
# COMPACT_ATOMS: atom_id res chain seq x y z
N ARG A 1 16.72 10.88 5.62
CA ARG A 1 16.29 12.28 5.42
C ARG A 1 15.46 12.30 4.14
N CYS A 2 14.22 12.78 4.21
CA CYS A 2 13.38 12.87 3.01
C CYS A 2 13.85 14.01 2.09
N GLU A 3 13.74 13.79 0.78
CA GLU A 3 14.09 14.73 -0.30
C GLU A 3 12.94 14.83 -1.30
N PRO A 4 12.78 15.96 -2.03
CA PRO A 4 11.72 16.09 -3.02
C PRO A 4 11.93 15.16 -4.22
N LEU A 5 10.83 14.84 -4.92
CA LEU A 5 10.93 14.06 -6.15
C LEU A 5 11.78 14.77 -7.21
N SER A 6 12.64 14.02 -7.90
CA SER A 6 13.63 14.57 -8.85
C SER A 6 13.75 13.79 -10.16
N ILE A 7 13.09 12.64 -10.30
CA ILE A 7 13.09 11.86 -11.54
C ILE A 7 11.85 12.21 -12.35
N ASP A 8 12.05 12.84 -13.51
CA ASP A 8 10.96 13.36 -14.34
C ASP A 8 9.98 12.28 -14.80
N HIS A 9 10.49 11.07 -15.07
CA HIS A 9 9.68 9.90 -15.43
C HIS A 9 8.72 9.43 -14.33
N CYS A 10 8.92 9.85 -13.08
CA CYS A 10 8.15 9.41 -11.92
C CYS A 10 7.35 10.54 -11.25
N ARG A 11 7.07 11.64 -11.96
CA ARG A 11 6.29 12.77 -11.41
C ARG A 11 4.81 12.45 -11.13
N GLY A 12 4.28 11.33 -11.63
CA GLY A 12 2.86 10.94 -11.47
C GLY A 12 2.52 10.26 -10.13
N LEU A 13 3.49 10.09 -9.24
CA LEU A 13 3.30 9.44 -7.94
C LEU A 13 2.39 10.29 -7.03
N PRO A 14 1.60 9.67 -6.12
CA PRO A 14 0.66 10.38 -5.25
C PRO A 14 1.31 11.11 -4.06
N TYR A 15 2.64 11.20 -4.02
CA TYR A 15 3.43 11.81 -2.95
C TYR A 15 4.56 12.68 -3.51
N ASN A 16 5.10 13.58 -2.69
CA ASN A 16 6.09 14.57 -3.13
C ASN A 16 7.49 14.37 -2.53
N LEU A 17 7.65 13.45 -1.57
CA LEU A 17 8.88 13.21 -0.84
C LEU A 17 9.36 11.76 -1.05
N THR A 18 10.64 11.59 -1.29
CA THR A 18 11.34 10.33 -1.47
C THR A 18 12.48 10.17 -0.47
N SER A 19 12.96 8.94 -0.29
CA SER A 19 14.18 8.66 0.46
C SER A 19 15.28 8.09 -0.43
N TYR A 20 16.54 8.36 -0.07
CA TYR A 20 17.72 7.67 -0.60
C TYR A 20 18.54 7.08 0.58
N PRO A 21 19.15 5.89 0.44
CA PRO A 21 19.16 5.05 -0.76
C PRO A 21 17.77 4.51 -1.10
N ASN A 22 17.48 4.38 -2.39
CA ASN A 22 16.18 3.91 -2.85
C ASN A 22 16.07 2.37 -2.73
N ALA A 23 14.91 1.80 -3.07
CA ALA A 23 14.65 0.37 -2.86
C ALA A 23 15.55 -0.58 -3.69
N VAL A 24 16.23 -0.07 -4.72
CA VAL A 24 17.14 -0.81 -5.60
C VAL A 24 18.62 -0.45 -5.38
N GLY A 25 18.91 0.32 -4.34
CA GLY A 25 20.27 0.59 -3.85
C GLY A 25 21.00 1.79 -4.48
N HIS A 26 20.31 2.63 -5.26
CA HIS A 26 20.90 3.90 -5.71
C HIS A 26 20.98 4.87 -4.54
N ASN A 27 22.09 5.60 -4.40
CA ASN A 27 22.29 6.58 -3.34
C ASN A 27 21.89 8.00 -3.75
N THR A 28 21.77 8.26 -5.06
CA THR A 28 21.45 9.60 -5.58
C THR A 28 20.57 9.52 -6.82
N PRO A 29 19.80 10.58 -7.14
CA PRO A 29 19.05 10.67 -8.39
C PRO A 29 19.93 10.51 -9.64
N LYS A 30 21.18 10.97 -9.58
CA LYS A 30 22.13 10.86 -10.69
C LYS A 30 22.47 9.41 -11.05
N GLU A 31 22.50 8.51 -10.06
CA GLU A 31 22.68 7.08 -10.29
C GLU A 31 21.44 6.47 -10.96
N VAL A 32 20.24 6.89 -10.54
CA VAL A 32 19.00 6.48 -11.18
C VAL A 32 18.99 6.84 -12.67
N TYR A 33 19.38 8.07 -13.03
CA TYR A 33 19.43 8.51 -14.44
C TYR A 33 20.37 7.68 -15.32
N LYS A 34 21.42 7.06 -14.76
CA LYS A 34 22.31 6.15 -15.52
C LYS A 34 21.63 4.84 -15.89
N ASP A 35 20.79 4.32 -15.00
CA ASP A 35 20.06 3.06 -15.19
C ASP A 35 18.66 3.28 -15.81
N LEU A 36 18.18 4.54 -15.88
CA LEU A 36 16.82 4.91 -16.28
C LEU A 36 16.42 4.39 -17.66
N VAL A 37 17.37 4.26 -18.60
CA VAL A 37 17.10 3.69 -19.94
C VAL A 37 16.58 2.26 -19.83
N ALA A 38 17.18 1.44 -18.96
CA ALA A 38 16.76 0.04 -18.76
C ALA A 38 15.35 -0.03 -18.14
N TYR A 39 15.06 0.85 -17.17
CA TYR A 39 13.74 0.93 -16.56
C TYR A 39 12.67 1.42 -17.55
N ARG A 40 12.98 2.39 -18.41
CA ARG A 40 12.07 2.87 -19.45
C ARG A 40 11.72 1.78 -20.44
N GLN A 41 12.71 1.04 -20.94
CA GLN A 41 12.46 -0.08 -21.86
C GLN A 41 11.56 -1.16 -21.23
N LEU A 42 11.69 -1.39 -19.93
CA LEU A 42 10.82 -2.31 -19.20
C LEU A 42 9.38 -1.80 -19.12
N VAL A 43 9.19 -0.52 -18.77
CA VAL A 43 7.86 0.10 -18.70
C VAL A 43 7.20 0.12 -20.08
N ASP A 44 7.95 0.49 -21.12
CA ASP A 44 7.48 0.54 -22.51
C ASP A 44 7.14 -0.85 -23.08
N SER A 45 7.56 -1.94 -22.42
CA SER A 45 7.19 -3.30 -22.82
C SER A 45 5.77 -3.70 -22.44
N GLU A 46 5.10 -2.89 -21.59
CA GLU A 46 3.73 -3.12 -21.11
C GLU A 46 3.48 -4.53 -20.55
N CYS A 47 4.52 -5.17 -20.03
CA CYS A 47 4.44 -6.52 -19.47
C CYS A 47 3.49 -6.64 -18.28
N TYR A 48 3.23 -5.53 -17.59
CA TYR A 48 2.32 -5.45 -16.47
C TYR A 48 1.62 -4.07 -16.48
N PRO A 49 0.29 -4.00 -16.28
CA PRO A 49 -0.46 -2.74 -16.40
C PRO A 49 0.03 -1.61 -15.49
N LEU A 50 0.56 -1.96 -14.31
CA LEU A 50 1.09 -1.01 -13.34
C LEU A 50 2.63 -1.00 -13.30
N ALA A 51 3.30 -1.36 -14.40
CA ALA A 51 4.76 -1.42 -14.46
C ALA A 51 5.42 -0.06 -14.15
N ALA A 52 4.91 1.03 -14.73
CA ALA A 52 5.41 2.38 -14.49
C ALA A 52 5.33 2.76 -13.01
N GLU A 53 4.16 2.54 -12.41
CA GLU A 53 3.87 2.83 -11.01
C GLU A 53 4.81 2.05 -10.08
N PHE A 54 4.90 0.73 -10.27
CA PHE A 54 5.76 -0.11 -9.45
C PHE A 54 7.25 0.27 -9.56
N VAL A 55 7.74 0.46 -10.79
CA VAL A 55 9.13 0.88 -11.04
C VAL A 55 9.42 2.24 -10.37
N CYS A 56 8.49 3.18 -10.45
CA CYS A 56 8.66 4.48 -9.82
C CYS A 56 8.65 4.42 -8.29
N GLN A 57 7.84 3.55 -7.69
CA GLN A 57 7.88 3.29 -6.24
C GLN A 57 9.20 2.62 -5.80
N LEU A 58 9.90 1.89 -6.68
CA LEU A 58 11.25 1.38 -6.39
C LEU A 58 12.33 2.45 -6.54
N LEU A 59 12.22 3.28 -7.58
CA LEU A 59 13.21 4.31 -7.90
C LEU A 59 13.14 5.50 -6.96
N GLN A 60 11.93 5.88 -6.56
CA GLN A 60 11.61 7.02 -5.71
C GLN A 60 10.56 6.64 -4.65
N PRO A 61 10.88 5.76 -3.70
CA PRO A 61 9.94 5.30 -2.66
C PRO A 61 9.51 6.46 -1.76
N GLU A 62 8.23 6.46 -1.35
CA GLU A 62 7.66 7.46 -0.46
C GLU A 62 8.44 7.55 0.85
N CYS A 63 8.58 8.76 1.38
CA CYS A 63 9.26 9.01 2.64
C CYS A 63 8.32 9.68 3.64
N VAL A 64 8.00 8.97 4.73
CA VAL A 64 7.13 9.42 5.82
C VAL A 64 7.93 9.34 7.10
N ASP A 65 7.98 10.42 7.88
CA ASP A 65 8.73 10.49 9.15
C ASP A 65 10.21 10.05 9.07
N ASN A 66 10.87 10.33 7.92
CA ASN A 66 12.22 9.88 7.57
C ASN A 66 12.38 8.37 7.36
N GLU A 67 11.29 7.61 7.36
CA GLU A 67 11.28 6.20 7.00
C GLU A 67 10.85 6.03 5.54
N MET A 68 11.50 5.07 4.87
CA MET A 68 11.21 4.71 3.49
C MET A 68 10.04 3.71 3.45
N VAL A 69 8.97 4.07 2.78
CA VAL A 69 7.83 3.18 2.54
C VAL A 69 8.02 2.48 1.20
N THR A 70 8.07 1.16 1.22
CA THR A 70 8.28 0.32 0.02
C THR A 70 6.98 -0.34 -0.43
N PRO A 71 6.91 -0.83 -1.68
CA PRO A 71 5.79 -1.65 -2.13
C PRO A 71 5.62 -2.89 -1.26
N CYS A 72 4.38 -3.35 -1.07
CA CYS A 72 4.11 -4.62 -0.42
C CYS A 72 4.57 -5.79 -1.33
N ARG A 73 4.89 -6.93 -0.69
CA ARG A 73 5.36 -8.13 -1.37
C ARG A 73 4.44 -8.61 -2.49
N ASP A 74 3.13 -8.66 -2.24
CA ASP A 74 2.16 -9.15 -3.24
C ASP A 74 2.20 -8.33 -4.53
N PHE A 75 2.32 -7.01 -4.40
CA PHE A 75 2.45 -6.12 -5.56
C PHE A 75 3.75 -6.39 -6.34
N CYS A 76 4.85 -6.64 -5.63
CA CYS A 76 6.11 -7.05 -6.26
C CYS A 76 6.01 -8.40 -6.97
N GLU A 77 5.38 -9.39 -6.35
CA GLU A 77 5.24 -10.73 -6.92
C GLU A 77 4.37 -10.73 -8.18
N GLU A 78 3.28 -9.97 -8.20
CA GLU A 78 2.46 -9.75 -9.41
C GLU A 78 3.30 -9.15 -10.55
N PHE A 79 4.00 -8.04 -10.28
CA PHE A 79 4.88 -7.40 -11.25
C PHE A 79 5.97 -8.35 -11.74
N TRP A 80 6.61 -9.07 -10.82
CA TRP A 80 7.71 -9.98 -11.12
C TRP A 80 7.24 -11.15 -11.99
N SER A 81 6.10 -11.77 -11.65
CA SER A 81 5.51 -12.86 -12.42
C SER A 81 5.28 -12.46 -13.89
N ALA A 82 4.81 -11.24 -14.11
CA ALA A 82 4.51 -10.70 -15.43
C ALA A 82 5.76 -10.25 -16.21
N CYS A 83 6.71 -9.57 -15.56
CA CYS A 83 7.81 -8.87 -16.24
C CYS A 83 9.18 -9.58 -16.16
N ARG A 84 9.35 -10.59 -15.29
CA ARG A 84 10.67 -11.19 -14.99
C ARG A 84 11.49 -11.62 -16.21
N LYS A 85 10.82 -12.17 -17.24
CA LYS A 85 11.50 -12.66 -18.46
C LYS A 85 12.07 -11.55 -19.34
N LEU A 86 11.58 -10.32 -19.18
CA LEU A 86 11.97 -9.15 -19.95
C LEU A 86 13.01 -8.28 -19.22
N LEU A 87 13.25 -8.57 -17.93
CA LEU A 87 14.23 -7.84 -17.12
C LEU A 87 15.67 -8.11 -17.60
N PRO A 88 16.48 -7.06 -17.79
CA PRO A 88 17.92 -7.22 -17.95
C PRO A 88 18.52 -7.92 -16.73
N LYS A 89 19.55 -8.76 -16.94
CA LYS A 89 20.22 -9.48 -15.84
C LYS A 89 20.72 -8.58 -14.72
N THR A 90 21.12 -7.34 -15.05
CA THR A 90 21.55 -6.32 -14.09
C THR A 90 20.44 -5.87 -13.15
N LEU A 91 19.18 -5.94 -13.60
CA LEU A 91 17.99 -5.51 -12.88
C LEU A 91 17.36 -6.64 -12.07
N VAL A 92 17.44 -7.88 -12.58
CA VAL A 92 16.95 -9.07 -11.88
C VAL A 92 17.59 -9.23 -10.50
N GLY A 93 18.87 -8.87 -10.34
CA GLY A 93 19.55 -8.97 -9.05
C GLY A 93 19.17 -7.86 -8.05
N LYS A 94 18.58 -6.75 -8.51
CA LYS A 94 18.25 -5.59 -7.67
C LYS A 94 16.85 -5.65 -7.06
N ILE A 95 15.94 -6.44 -7.65
CA ILE A 95 14.54 -6.54 -7.21
C ILE A 95 14.35 -7.94 -6.60
N ASP A 96 14.20 -7.98 -5.27
CA ASP A 96 13.94 -9.21 -4.52
C ASP A 96 12.70 -9.01 -3.65
N CYS A 97 11.57 -9.58 -4.08
CA CYS A 97 10.29 -9.42 -3.40
C CYS A 97 10.30 -9.94 -1.96
N ASN A 98 11.23 -10.84 -1.58
CA ASN A 98 11.33 -11.32 -0.21
C ASN A 98 11.78 -10.26 0.79
N LYS A 99 12.38 -9.17 0.31
CA LYS A 99 12.79 -8.04 1.14
C LYS A 99 11.63 -7.08 1.44
N PHE A 100 10.53 -7.19 0.70
CA PHE A 100 9.37 -6.36 0.94
C PHE A 100 8.46 -6.95 2.02
N PRO A 101 7.88 -6.08 2.85
CA PRO A 101 6.93 -6.49 3.88
C PRO A 101 5.64 -7.01 3.27
N LEU A 102 4.96 -7.87 4.03
CA LEU A 102 3.57 -8.22 3.76
C LEU A 102 2.67 -7.05 4.19
N TYR A 103 1.49 -6.91 3.57
CA TYR A 103 0.51 -5.90 3.96
C TYR A 103 0.15 -5.95 5.45
N ASN A 104 -0.03 -7.17 5.98
CA ASN A 104 -0.31 -7.41 7.41
C ASN A 104 0.98 -7.56 8.26
N GLY A 105 2.12 -7.09 7.75
CA GLY A 105 3.43 -7.21 8.40
C GLY A 105 3.68 -6.14 9.47
N LYS A 106 4.83 -6.24 10.14
CA LYS A 106 5.26 -5.29 11.18
C LYS A 106 5.56 -3.87 10.65
N ASN A 107 5.86 -3.75 9.35
CA ASN A 107 6.24 -2.50 8.70
C ASN A 107 5.20 -2.11 7.65
N SER A 108 4.85 -0.82 7.59
CA SER A 108 3.93 -0.27 6.60
C SER A 108 4.49 -0.38 5.18
N CYS A 109 3.61 -0.62 4.21
CA CYS A 109 3.95 -0.72 2.80
C CYS A 109 2.85 -0.20 1.89
N LYS A 110 3.21 0.10 0.63
CA LYS A 110 2.25 0.52 -0.40
C LYS A 110 1.70 -0.69 -1.13
N THR A 111 0.39 -0.89 -1.02
CA THR A 111 -0.33 -1.91 -1.76
C THR A 111 -0.47 -1.51 -3.24
N LYS A 112 -0.87 -2.48 -4.07
CA LYS A 112 -1.21 -2.23 -5.46
C LYS A 112 -2.38 -1.23 -5.54
N PRO A 113 -2.23 -0.09 -6.23
CA PRO A 113 -3.29 0.90 -6.30
C PRO A 113 -4.41 0.48 -7.26
N GLY A 114 -5.59 1.05 -7.05
CA GLY A 114 -6.69 0.98 -8.01
C GLY A 114 -7.69 -0.14 -7.76
N CYS A 115 -7.72 -0.69 -6.54
CA CYS A 115 -8.66 -1.74 -6.17
C CYS A 115 -10.12 -1.32 -6.38
N ALA A 116 -10.52 -0.11 -5.97
CA ALA A 116 -11.88 0.39 -6.20
C ALA A 116 -12.26 0.46 -7.69
N ASN A 117 -11.31 0.83 -8.55
CA ASN A 117 -11.54 0.85 -9.99
C ASN A 117 -11.71 -0.57 -10.55
N GLU A 118 -10.93 -1.54 -10.05
CA GLU A 118 -11.11 -2.95 -10.39
C GLU A 118 -12.47 -3.48 -9.93
N LEU A 119 -12.94 -3.12 -8.73
CA LEU A 119 -14.27 -3.47 -8.23
C LEU A 119 -15.37 -2.91 -9.14
N LYS A 120 -15.28 -1.62 -9.51
CA LYS A 120 -16.20 -0.97 -10.44
C LYS A 120 -16.21 -1.67 -11.80
N ALA A 121 -15.04 -1.96 -12.37
CA ALA A 121 -14.91 -2.65 -13.66
C ALA A 121 -15.51 -4.07 -13.64
N ARG A 122 -15.49 -4.75 -12.49
CA ARG A 122 -16.11 -6.07 -12.29
C ARG A 122 -17.60 -6.01 -11.96
N GLY A 123 -18.22 -4.82 -11.97
CA GLY A 123 -19.63 -4.64 -11.63
C GLY A 123 -19.94 -4.74 -10.13
N LYS A 124 -18.93 -4.66 -9.26
CA LYS A 124 -19.09 -4.68 -7.80
C LYS A 124 -19.20 -3.27 -7.22
N THR A 125 -20.03 -2.42 -7.83
CA THR A 125 -20.22 -1.03 -7.37
C THR A 125 -20.90 -0.94 -6.00
N VAL A 126 -21.59 -2.00 -5.57
CA VAL A 126 -22.22 -2.09 -4.24
C VAL A 126 -21.21 -2.19 -3.10
N ARG A 127 -19.92 -2.40 -3.41
CA ARG A 127 -18.80 -2.46 -2.47
C ARG A 127 -17.95 -1.19 -2.50
N ILE A 128 -18.54 -0.10 -2.96
CA ILE A 128 -17.90 1.20 -3.04
C ILE A 128 -18.71 2.11 -2.14
N CYS A 129 -18.06 2.70 -1.15
CA CYS A 129 -18.70 3.55 -0.16
C CYS A 129 -19.83 2.83 0.58
N ASP A 130 -19.64 1.55 0.91
CA ASP A 130 -20.63 0.75 1.64
C ASP A 130 -20.39 0.71 3.16
N GLY A 131 -19.33 1.39 3.62
CA GLY A 131 -18.90 1.42 5.01
C GLY A 131 -18.02 0.24 5.41
N VAL A 132 -17.69 -0.64 4.47
CA VAL A 132 -16.84 -1.81 4.66
C VAL A 132 -15.62 -1.66 3.77
N VAL A 133 -14.44 -1.86 4.33
CA VAL A 133 -13.22 -1.89 3.52
C VAL A 133 -13.02 -3.28 2.94
N ASP A 134 -13.31 -3.41 1.66
CA ASP A 134 -12.98 -4.50 0.76
C ASP A 134 -11.58 -4.35 0.15
N CYS A 135 -11.06 -3.12 0.04
CA CYS A 135 -9.79 -2.85 -0.63
C CYS A 135 -8.59 -2.66 0.32
N PRO A 136 -7.44 -3.31 0.06
CA PRO A 136 -6.22 -3.11 0.87
C PRO A 136 -5.65 -1.69 0.83
N ASP A 137 -5.98 -0.91 -0.21
CA ASP A 137 -5.61 0.50 -0.36
C ASP A 137 -6.69 1.47 0.16
N PHE A 138 -7.78 0.96 0.74
CA PHE A 138 -8.93 1.71 1.24
C PHE A 138 -9.63 2.58 0.17
N SER A 139 -9.34 2.35 -1.11
CA SER A 139 -9.81 3.20 -2.21
C SER A 139 -11.33 3.13 -2.44
N ASP A 140 -11.96 2.07 -1.93
CA ASP A 140 -13.40 1.84 -1.93
C ASP A 140 -14.15 2.75 -0.97
N GLU A 141 -13.55 3.12 0.17
CA GLU A 141 -14.19 3.93 1.21
C GLU A 141 -13.61 5.35 1.36
N THR A 142 -12.53 5.69 0.66
CA THR A 142 -11.86 7.01 0.76
C THR A 142 -12.16 7.98 -0.38
N SER A 143 -12.86 7.52 -1.42
CA SER A 143 -13.21 8.29 -2.62
C SER A 143 -14.72 8.46 -2.79
N CYS A 144 -15.41 8.75 -1.69
CA CYS A 144 -16.86 8.92 -1.62
C CYS A 144 -17.26 10.39 -1.77
N ASP A 145 -18.29 10.69 -2.56
CA ASP A 145 -18.68 12.06 -2.93
C ASP A 145 -18.94 13.00 -1.74
N HIS A 146 -19.37 12.46 -0.59
CA HIS A 146 -19.68 13.21 0.63
C HIS A 146 -18.56 13.21 1.68
N CYS A 147 -17.47 12.48 1.46
CA CYS A 147 -16.31 12.47 2.34
C CYS A 147 -15.20 13.34 1.74
N GLY A 148 -14.52 14.11 2.61
CA GLY A 148 -13.28 14.79 2.23
C GLY A 148 -12.21 13.79 1.80
N ALA A 149 -11.29 14.21 0.92
CA ALA A 149 -10.21 13.34 0.45
C ALA A 149 -9.40 12.76 1.62
N GLY A 150 -9.25 11.43 1.67
CA GLY A 150 -8.50 10.72 2.71
C GLY A 150 -9.31 10.37 3.96
N LEU A 151 -10.59 10.76 4.04
CA LEU A 151 -11.49 10.30 5.10
C LEU A 151 -12.11 8.96 4.73
N LEU A 152 -12.19 8.06 5.70
CA LEU A 152 -12.82 6.76 5.57
C LEU A 152 -14.33 6.88 5.78
N HIS A 153 -15.12 6.35 4.86
CA HIS A 153 -16.56 6.26 4.99
C HIS A 153 -16.99 5.13 5.94
N CYS A 154 -17.85 5.45 6.91
CA CYS A 154 -18.37 4.50 7.90
C CYS A 154 -19.71 3.87 7.52
N GLY A 155 -20.39 4.36 6.47
CA GLY A 155 -21.84 4.23 6.32
C GLY A 155 -22.60 5.47 6.81
N ASP A 156 -23.88 5.59 6.44
CA ASP A 156 -24.79 6.67 6.85
C ASP A 156 -24.25 8.11 6.70
N ARG A 157 -23.40 8.34 5.68
CA ARG A 157 -22.73 9.63 5.39
C ARG A 157 -21.78 10.12 6.49
N GLN A 158 -21.36 9.25 7.40
CA GLN A 158 -20.32 9.57 8.37
C GLN A 158 -18.94 9.25 7.78
N CYS A 159 -17.98 10.12 8.04
CA CYS A 159 -16.59 9.94 7.62
C CYS A 159 -15.66 10.21 8.81
N ILE A 160 -14.64 9.37 8.95
CA ILE A 160 -13.62 9.46 10.00
C ILE A 160 -12.22 9.52 9.38
N ASP A 161 -11.19 9.83 10.15
CA ASP A 161 -9.82 9.72 9.69
C ASP A 161 -9.41 8.23 9.57
N ILE A 162 -8.54 7.89 8.61
CA ILE A 162 -8.05 6.53 8.45
C ILE A 162 -7.36 5.98 9.72
N THR A 163 -6.75 6.87 10.52
CA THR A 163 -6.08 6.53 11.78
C THR A 163 -7.05 6.15 12.90
N GLN A 164 -8.34 6.47 12.74
CA GLN A 164 -9.41 6.14 13.68
C GLN A 164 -9.99 4.76 13.46
N ARG A 165 -9.55 4.03 12.44
CA ARG A 165 -9.99 2.65 12.22
C ARG A 165 -9.19 1.69 13.10
N CYS A 166 -9.88 0.83 13.84
CA CYS A 166 -9.29 -0.14 14.76
C CYS A 166 -8.44 0.54 15.86
N ASP A 167 -8.83 1.73 16.31
CA ASP A 167 -8.12 2.51 17.32
C ASP A 167 -8.67 2.28 18.75
N SER A 168 -9.62 1.35 18.90
CA SER A 168 -10.32 1.01 20.15
C SER A 168 -11.27 2.10 20.65
N ARG A 169 -11.64 3.05 19.79
CA ARG A 169 -12.66 4.05 20.05
C ARG A 169 -13.79 3.88 19.05
N LEU A 170 -15.01 4.07 19.52
CA LEU A 170 -16.18 4.06 18.67
C LEU A 170 -16.34 5.46 18.06
N ASP A 171 -15.73 5.69 16.91
CA ASP A 171 -15.83 6.93 16.15
C ASP A 171 -16.98 6.86 15.14
N CYS A 172 -17.22 5.72 14.49
CA CYS A 172 -18.43 5.53 13.69
C CYS A 172 -19.67 5.30 14.58
N THR A 173 -20.80 5.92 14.26
CA THR A 173 -22.08 5.76 14.98
C THR A 173 -22.63 4.34 14.94
N ASN A 174 -22.34 3.61 13.85
CA ASN A 174 -22.64 2.18 13.69
C ASN A 174 -21.51 1.25 14.17
N GLY A 175 -20.39 1.81 14.63
CA GLY A 175 -19.21 1.07 15.08
C GLY A 175 -18.46 0.29 14.00
N ALA A 176 -18.64 0.63 12.72
CA ALA A 176 -18.00 -0.07 11.61
C ALA A 176 -16.46 0.03 11.63
N ASP A 177 -15.92 1.12 12.21
CA ASP A 177 -14.50 1.36 12.43
C ASP A 177 -13.81 0.33 13.33
N GLU A 178 -14.55 -0.24 14.28
CA GLU A 178 -14.04 -1.23 15.25
C GLU A 178 -14.50 -2.66 14.92
N GLN A 179 -15.11 -2.87 13.76
CA GLN A 179 -15.53 -4.19 13.27
C GLN A 179 -14.49 -4.81 12.33
N ASN A 180 -14.36 -6.13 12.40
CA ASN A 180 -13.43 -6.91 11.56
C ASN A 180 -11.96 -6.45 11.63
N CYS A 181 -11.58 -5.87 12.77
CA CYS A 181 -10.19 -5.55 13.08
C CYS A 181 -9.41 -6.83 13.37
N LEU A 182 -8.35 -7.04 12.61
CA LEU A 182 -7.41 -8.13 12.86
C LEU A 182 -6.56 -7.77 14.07
N THR A 183 -6.85 -8.37 15.22
CA THR A 183 -5.99 -8.26 16.41
C THR A 183 -4.94 -9.36 16.40
N LEU A 184 -3.73 -9.00 16.82
CA LEU A 184 -2.66 -9.95 17.07
C LEU A 184 -2.72 -10.31 18.56
N ALA A 185 -3.12 -11.52 18.92
CA ALA A 185 -3.06 -11.95 20.33
C ALA A 185 -1.63 -12.42 20.67
N SER A 186 -1.07 -11.94 21.78
CA SER A 186 0.28 -12.31 22.24
C SER A 186 0.34 -13.69 22.90
N ASN A 187 -0.80 -14.31 23.26
CA ASN A 187 -0.95 -15.72 23.65
C ASN A 187 -2.42 -16.18 23.59
N SER A 188 -2.63 -17.51 23.54
CA SER A 188 -3.94 -18.17 23.46
C SER A 188 -4.80 -18.10 24.74
N ASP A 189 -4.34 -17.48 25.82
CA ASP A 189 -5.09 -17.46 27.08
C ASP A 189 -5.93 -16.17 27.28
N ILE A 190 -5.78 -15.19 26.37
CA ILE A 190 -6.57 -13.94 26.35
C ILE A 190 -7.85 -14.18 25.53
N ILE A 191 -8.61 -15.22 25.88
CA ILE A 191 -9.77 -15.67 25.07
C ILE A 191 -11.11 -15.17 25.63
N SER A 192 -11.19 -14.50 26.79
CA SER A 192 -12.54 -14.29 27.39
C SER A 192 -12.89 -12.99 28.11
N THR A 193 -12.03 -11.98 28.30
CA THR A 193 -12.51 -10.75 28.97
C THR A 193 -11.78 -9.46 28.55
N SER A 194 -12.47 -8.64 27.76
CA SER A 194 -12.34 -7.17 27.67
C SER A 194 -11.14 -6.58 26.88
N PRO A 195 -11.20 -5.26 26.61
CA PRO A 195 -11.27 -4.63 25.29
C PRO A 195 -9.98 -4.80 24.47
N LEU A 196 -10.18 -4.88 23.16
CA LEU A 196 -9.21 -5.15 22.10
C LEU A 196 -7.88 -4.39 22.32
N LEU A 197 -6.81 -5.13 22.56
CA LEU A 197 -5.44 -4.62 22.57
C LEU A 197 -4.79 -5.03 21.24
N HIS A 198 -4.19 -4.08 20.52
CA HIS A 198 -3.47 -4.30 19.25
C HIS A 198 -1.94 -4.31 19.46
N PRO A 199 -1.31 -5.42 19.90
CA PRO A 199 0.14 -5.49 20.02
C PRO A 199 0.80 -5.73 18.65
N HIS A 200 2.02 -5.20 18.48
CA HIS A 200 2.83 -5.30 17.26
C HIS A 200 3.38 -6.71 16.93
N GLN A 201 2.91 -7.77 17.60
CA GLN A 201 3.25 -9.16 17.31
C GLN A 201 2.26 -10.14 17.96
N GLY A 202 1.78 -11.13 17.20
CA GLY A 202 0.82 -12.14 17.66
C GLY A 202 0.23 -12.97 16.51
N TYR A 203 -0.81 -13.76 16.78
CA TYR A 203 -1.49 -14.59 15.77
C TYR A 203 -2.78 -13.93 15.27
N LEU A 204 -3.04 -14.05 13.96
CA LEU A 204 -4.25 -13.58 13.29
C LEU A 204 -5.47 -14.38 13.77
N MET A 205 -6.48 -13.68 14.29
CA MET A 205 -7.80 -14.27 14.57
C MET A 205 -8.83 -13.68 13.63
N ALA A 206 -9.53 -14.54 12.88
CA ALA A 206 -10.74 -14.20 12.14
C ALA A 206 -11.88 -14.99 12.79
N ASN A 207 -12.85 -14.29 13.38
CA ASN A 207 -14.09 -14.92 13.84
C ASN A 207 -15.06 -14.93 12.65
N GLU A 208 -15.65 -16.10 12.37
CA GLU A 208 -16.79 -16.26 11.44
C GLU A 208 -18.08 -15.69 12.03
#